data_AF-A0A1Y2I0D9-F1
#
_entry.id   AF-A0A1Y2I0D9-F1
#
_cell.length_a   1.000
_cell.length_b   1.000
_cell.length_c   1.000
_cell.angle_alpha   90.00
_cell.angle_beta   90.00
_cell.angle_gamma   90.00
#
_symmetry.space_group_name_H-M   'P 1'
#
loop_
_entity.id
_entity.type
_entity.pdbx_description
1 polymer ?
#
loop_
_entity_poly.entity_id
_entity_poly.type
_entity_poly.pdbx_seq_one_letter_code
_entity_poly.pdbx_strand_id
1 'polypeptide(L)'
;MTAASLFYKVTLRRSTIGLPETTRKYAKVMGLTRLHKSVLLPVKPDTAGNILKIKELVEVENVALPRGLSPKQAIKNLNAARKPHPGYSVIGNAMQKHGN
;
A
#
# COMPACT_ATOMS: atom_id res chain seq x y z
N MET A 1 -18.54 13.34 17.20
CA MET A 1 -18.25 13.06 15.78
C MET A 1 -16.76 12.84 15.63
N THR A 2 -16.31 11.61 15.37
CA THR A 2 -14.88 11.31 15.16
C THR A 2 -14.45 11.79 13.77
N ALA A 3 -13.62 12.82 13.71
CA ALA A 3 -13.11 13.36 12.44
C ALA A 3 -12.21 12.32 11.74
N ALA A 4 -12.53 12.00 10.49
CA ALA A 4 -11.69 11.18 9.61
C ALA A 4 -10.69 12.06 8.85
N SER A 5 -9.49 11.55 8.60
CA SER A 5 -8.46 12.23 7.82
C SER A 5 -8.45 11.71 6.39
N LEU A 6 -8.31 12.62 5.42
CA LEU A 6 -8.30 12.28 3.99
C LEU A 6 -6.89 11.87 3.51
N PHE A 7 -6.82 10.81 2.72
CA PHE A 7 -5.58 10.27 2.13
C PHE A 7 -5.77 9.97 0.65
N TYR A 8 -4.67 10.05 -0.11
CA TYR A 8 -4.56 9.48 -1.45
C TYR A 8 -4.14 8.02 -1.34
N LYS A 9 -4.98 7.12 -1.84
CA LYS A 9 -4.61 5.74 -2.12
C LYS A 9 -4.06 5.67 -3.53
N VAL A 10 -2.74 5.61 -3.64
CA VAL A 10 -2.02 5.57 -4.91
C VAL A 10 -1.64 4.12 -5.21
N THR A 11 -2.05 3.61 -6.37
CA THR A 11 -1.75 2.24 -6.82
C THR A 11 -0.97 2.28 -8.12
N LEU A 12 0.17 1.59 -8.17
CA LEU A 12 0.94 1.48 -9.42
C LEU A 12 0.25 0.50 -10.38
N ARG A 13 -0.19 0.98 -11.54
CA ARG A 13 -0.88 0.17 -12.57
C ARG A 13 0.00 -0.16 -13.75
N ARG A 14 0.97 0.71 -14.09
CA ARG A 14 1.90 0.50 -15.21
C ARG A 14 3.34 0.38 -14.71
N SER A 15 4.14 -0.41 -15.43
CA SER A 15 5.53 -0.68 -15.06
C SER A 15 6.41 0.54 -15.30
N THR A 16 7.44 0.69 -14.47
CA THR A 16 8.44 1.75 -14.62
C THR A 16 9.64 1.32 -15.47
N ILE A 17 9.64 0.10 -16.00
CA ILE A 17 10.69 -0.44 -16.87
C ILE A 17 10.70 0.35 -18.18
N GLY A 18 11.90 0.68 -18.68
CA GLY A 18 12.07 1.46 -19.91
C GLY A 18 11.73 2.95 -19.80
N LEU A 19 11.29 3.43 -18.63
CA LEU A 19 11.01 4.84 -18.41
C LEU A 19 12.25 5.62 -17.95
N PRO A 20 12.27 6.96 -18.11
CA PRO A 20 13.33 7.82 -17.61
C PRO A 20 13.60 7.64 -16.12
N GLU A 21 14.85 7.85 -15.71
CA GLU A 21 15.28 7.65 -14.33
C GLU A 21 14.52 8.52 -13.33
N THR A 22 14.14 9.74 -13.73
CA THR A 22 13.36 10.67 -12.92
C THR A 22 12.00 10.07 -12.55
N THR A 23 11.27 9.52 -13.52
CA THR A 23 9.97 8.85 -13.32
C THR A 23 10.11 7.65 -12.40
N ARG A 24 11.16 6.83 -12.59
CA ARG A 24 11.48 5.69 -11.71
C ARG A 24 11.75 6.14 -10.27
N LYS A 25 12.49 7.23 -10.10
CA LYS A 25 12.79 7.82 -8.78
C LYS A 25 11.51 8.30 -8.08
N TYR A 26 10.61 9.00 -8.77
CA TYR A 26 9.35 9.44 -8.17
C TYR A 26 8.49 8.27 -7.67
N ALA A 27 8.35 7.20 -8.48
CA ALA A 27 7.64 6.00 -8.05
C ALA A 27 8.31 5.34 -6.82
N LYS A 28 9.65 5.25 -6.81
CA LYS A 28 10.42 4.67 -5.70
C LYS A 28 10.29 5.50 -4.41
N VAL A 29 10.38 6.82 -4.49
CA VAL A 29 10.24 7.74 -3.34
C VAL A 29 8.86 7.63 -2.70
N MET A 30 7.81 7.47 -3.51
CA MET A 30 6.46 7.22 -3.00
C MET A 30 6.24 5.80 -2.47
N GLY A 31 7.25 4.92 -2.57
CA GLY A 31 7.17 3.54 -2.10
C GLY A 31 6.46 2.58 -3.06
N LEU A 32 6.24 2.97 -4.32
CA LEU A 32 5.64 2.15 -5.37
C LEU A 32 6.71 1.28 -6.03
N THR A 33 7.06 0.18 -5.37
CA THR A 33 8.18 -0.71 -5.75
C THR A 33 7.81 -1.88 -6.65
N ARG A 34 6.52 -2.25 -6.72
CA ARG A 34 6.01 -3.36 -7.54
C ARG A 34 4.63 -3.02 -8.10
N LEU A 35 4.26 -3.68 -9.20
CA LEU A 35 2.94 -3.54 -9.81
C LEU A 35 1.83 -3.90 -8.82
N HIS A 36 0.70 -3.19 -8.94
CA HIS A 36 -0.51 -3.32 -8.12
C HIS A 36 -0.31 -3.09 -6.61
N LYS A 37 0.84 -2.57 -6.20
CA LYS A 37 1.06 -2.12 -4.82
C LYS A 37 0.34 -0.80 -4.61
N SER A 38 -0.48 -0.73 -3.57
CA SER A 38 -1.11 0.50 -3.10
C SER A 38 -0.33 1.08 -1.91
N VAL A 39 -0.20 2.40 -1.88
CA VAL A 39 0.35 3.17 -0.76
C VAL A 39 -0.64 4.27 -0.40
N LEU A 40 -0.79 4.54 0.91
CA LEU A 40 -1.59 5.65 1.41
C LEU A 40 -0.67 6.83 1.74
N LEU A 41 -0.91 7.95 1.09
CA LEU A 41 -0.18 9.19 1.28
C LEU A 41 -1.13 10.29 1.77
N PRO A 42 -0.69 11.17 2.69
CA PRO A 42 -1.55 12.24 3.19
C PRO A 42 -1.91 13.22 2.06
N VAL A 43 -3.11 13.81 2.12
CA VAL A 43 -3.50 14.86 1.17
C VAL A 43 -2.73 16.13 1.46
N LYS A 44 -1.65 16.36 0.69
CA LYS A 44 -0.78 17.54 0.74
C LYS A 44 -0.38 17.97 -0.68
N PRO A 45 -0.11 19.27 -0.91
CA PRO A 45 0.35 19.76 -2.22
C PRO A 45 1.58 19.01 -2.76
N ASP A 46 2.58 18.76 -1.92
CA ASP A 46 3.80 18.04 -2.33
C ASP A 46 3.51 16.62 -2.82
N THR A 47 2.56 15.95 -2.16
CA THR A 47 2.13 14.60 -2.53
C THR A 47 1.39 14.62 -3.86
N ALA A 48 0.47 15.59 -4.04
CA ALA A 48 -0.24 15.78 -5.29
C ALA A 48 0.73 16.09 -6.45
N GLY A 49 1.73 16.95 -6.23
CA GLY A 49 2.75 17.27 -7.24
C GLY A 49 3.56 16.04 -7.66
N ASN A 50 3.95 15.18 -6.72
CA ASN A 50 4.64 13.93 -7.03
C ASN A 50 3.77 12.93 -7.79
N ILE A 51 2.48 12.85 -7.45
CA ILE A 51 1.51 12.03 -8.17
C ILE A 51 1.38 12.52 -9.62
N LEU A 52 1.23 13.83 -9.82
CA LEU A 52 1.05 14.42 -11.16
C LEU A 52 2.22 14.15 -12.11
N LYS A 53 3.45 14.01 -11.58
CA LYS A 53 4.64 13.66 -12.37
C LYS A 53 4.65 12.23 -12.89
N ILE A 54 3.82 11.34 -12.34
CA ILE A 54 3.72 9.93 -12.77
C ILE A 54 2.26 9.49 -12.99
N LYS A 55 1.36 10.44 -13.27
CA LYS A 55 -0.09 10.23 -13.36
C LYS A 55 -0.50 9.16 -14.37
N GLU A 56 0.31 8.93 -15.38
CA GLU A 56 0.11 7.91 -16.42
C GLU A 56 0.36 6.49 -15.91
N LEU A 57 1.08 6.34 -14.80
CA LEU A 57 1.46 5.04 -14.24
C LEU A 57 0.58 4.62 -13.06
N VAL A 58 -0.12 5.56 -12.45
CA VAL A 58 -0.80 5.36 -11.17
C VAL A 58 -2.30 5.56 -11.29
N GLU A 59 -3.02 4.82 -10.46
CA GLU A 59 -4.42 5.09 -10.15
C GLU A 59 -4.50 5.71 -8.76
N VAL A 60 -5.35 6.72 -8.59
CA VAL A 60 -5.48 7.48 -7.35
C VAL A 60 -6.93 7.48 -6.91
N GLU A 61 -7.17 7.07 -5.67
CA GLU A 61 -8.48 7.13 -5.03
C GLU A 61 -8.38 7.99 -3.76
N ASN A 62 -9.40 8.80 -3.49
CA ASN A 62 -9.51 9.54 -2.24
C ASN A 62 -10.16 8.64 -1.19
N VAL A 63 -9.49 8.44 -0.05
CA VAL A 63 -9.99 7.59 1.03
C VAL A 63 -9.95 8.31 2.36
N ALA A 64 -11.01 8.16 3.14
CA ALA A 64 -11.07 8.65 4.51
C ALA A 64 -10.59 7.56 5.47
N LEU A 65 -9.61 7.89 6.32
CA LEU A 65 -9.16 7.01 7.40
C LEU A 65 -9.71 7.49 8.75
N PRO A 66 -10.27 6.59 9.58
CA PRO A 66 -10.61 6.91 10.97
C PRO A 66 -9.38 7.38 11.76
N ARG A 67 -9.59 8.29 12.72
CA ARG A 67 -8.54 8.69 13.67
C ARG A 67 -7.98 7.48 14.42
N GLY A 68 -6.67 7.47 14.64
CA GLY A 68 -5.97 6.39 15.34
C GLY A 68 -5.53 5.22 14.46
N LEU A 69 -6.06 5.10 13.22
CA LEU A 69 -5.60 4.09 12.29
C LEU A 69 -4.40 4.61 11.48
N SER A 70 -3.25 3.95 11.61
CA SER A 70 -2.07 4.32 10.80
C SER A 70 -2.26 3.90 9.33
N PRO A 71 -1.74 4.67 8.35
CA PRO A 71 -1.86 4.33 6.94
C PRO A 71 -1.24 2.96 6.58
N LYS A 72 -0.13 2.60 7.22
CA LYS A 72 0.50 1.28 7.06
C LYS A 72 -0.42 0.17 7.56
N GLN A 73 -1.07 0.37 8.71
CA GLN A 73 -2.00 -0.60 9.26
C GLN A 73 -3.25 -0.74 8.38
N ALA A 74 -3.78 0.37 7.84
CA ALA A 74 -4.89 0.33 6.91
C ALA A 74 -4.58 -0.50 5.65
N ILE A 75 -3.42 -0.29 5.02
CA ILE A 75 -2.96 -1.12 3.89
C ILE A 75 -2.80 -2.60 4.29
N LYS A 76 -2.26 -2.87 5.49
CA LYS A 76 -2.13 -4.24 6.00
C LYS A 76 -3.49 -4.91 6.16
N ASN A 77 -4.48 -4.20 6.70
CA ASN A 77 -5.85 -4.69 6.86
C ASN A 77 -6.51 -4.97 5.50
N LEU A 78 -6.33 -4.07 4.52
CA LEU A 78 -6.82 -4.29 3.15
C LEU A 78 -6.20 -5.54 2.52
N ASN A 79 -4.91 -5.76 2.71
CA ASN A 79 -4.25 -6.96 2.20
C ASN A 79 -4.71 -8.23 2.95
N ALA A 80 -4.96 -8.14 4.25
CA ALA A 80 -5.47 -9.25 5.04
C ALA A 80 -6.91 -9.62 4.64
N ALA A 81 -7.77 -8.64 4.37
CA ALA A 81 -9.14 -8.85 3.90
C ALA A 81 -9.20 -9.54 2.53
N ARG A 82 -8.14 -9.45 1.73
CA ARG A 82 -8.00 -10.15 0.43
C ARG A 82 -7.49 -11.59 0.58
N LYS A 83 -7.01 -12.00 1.76
CA LYS A 83 -6.46 -13.35 1.94
C LYS A 83 -7.61 -14.36 2.01
N PRO A 84 -7.60 -15.40 1.17
CA PRO A 84 -8.57 -16.47 1.29
C PRO A 84 -8.34 -17.29 2.56
N HIS A 85 -9.37 -18.03 2.99
CA HIS A 85 -9.22 -19.00 4.06
C HIS A 85 -8.20 -20.08 3.63
N PRO A 86 -7.23 -20.46 4.50
CA PRO A 86 -6.16 -21.40 4.12
C PRO A 86 -6.63 -22.78 3.65
N GLY A 87 -7.81 -23.22 4.11
CA GLY A 87 -8.43 -24.49 3.69
C GLY A 87 -7.88 -25.72 4.41
N TYR A 88 -6.95 -25.56 5.35
CA TYR A 88 -6.44 -26.63 6.20
C TYR A 88 -6.29 -26.12 7.64
N SER A 89 -6.20 -27.04 8.59
CA SER A 89 -5.86 -26.75 9.99
C SER A 89 -4.69 -27.64 10.41
N VAL A 90 -3.72 -27.07 11.11
CA VAL A 90 -2.56 -27.83 11.61
C VAL A 90 -2.98 -28.57 12.88
N ILE A 91 -3.08 -29.90 12.80
CA ILE A 91 -3.53 -30.75 13.91
C ILE A 91 -2.40 -31.00 14.92
N GLY A 92 -1.14 -30.97 14.47
CA GLY A 92 0.04 -31.11 15.31
C GLY A 92 1.31 -30.95 14.49
N ASN A 93 2.39 -30.52 15.14
CA ASN A 93 3.72 -30.50 14.56
C ASN A 93 4.44 -31.78 14.97
N ALA A 94 4.94 -32.56 14.00
CA ALA A 94 5.68 -33.81 14.26
C ALA A 94 6.95 -33.60 15.11
N MET A 95 7.44 -32.36 15.21
CA MET A 95 8.62 -31.98 15.98
C MET A 95 8.21 -30.87 16.96
N GLN A 96 7.80 -31.23 18.18
CA GLN A 96 7.79 -30.26 19.26
C GLN A 96 9.25 -29.92 19.56
N LYS A 97 9.70 -28.73 19.15
CA LYS A 97 10.96 -28.20 19.64
C LYS A 97 10.77 -27.94 21.14
N HIS A 98 11.11 -28.93 21.96
CA HIS A 98 11.45 -28.68 23.35
C HIS A 98 12.69 -27.79 23.36
N GLY A 99 12.48 -26.51 23.59
CA GLY A 99 13.53 -25.54 23.89
C GLY A 99 13.59 -25.34 25.40
N ASN A 100 14.83 -25.36 25.90
CA ASN A 100 15.27 -25.07 27.27
C ASN A 100 14.78 -23.70 27.76
#